data_AF-A0A6J2VTZ3-F1
#
_entry.id   AF-A0A6J2VTZ3-F1
#
_cell.length_a   1.000
_cell.length_b   1.000
_cell.length_c   1.000
_cell.angle_alpha   90.00
_cell.angle_beta   90.00
_cell.angle_gamma   90.00
#
_symmetry.space_group_name_H-M   'P 1'
#
loop_
_entity.id
_entity.type
_entity.pdbx_description
1 polymer ?
#
loop_
_entity_poly.entity_id
_entity_poly.type
_entity_poly.pdbx_seq_one_letter_code
_entity_poly.pdbx_strand_id
1 'polypeptide(L)'
;MNRWRRSVGEIQARRRQVGECERAQAALSKVTACFQQMATCLGSNTDGSTLREELEETRTLAHRICTGLHKRLLALLVETEQCQEDREQVERLWVLFLSSMESFQQDLKKVHALQELFPLTIRKDRRALVNTGVTAGGSEVAARAATVQTPWLTVEEEQCPALKTHMEQIDALLQEMLQRVNVPLWSVEPTHEAWGDGNEEALEDDETLEEMMEVEVVSQDNGTSGCCHHPNCRLGCILCLLN
;
A
#
# COMPACT_ATOMS: atom_id res chain seq x y z
N MET A 1 -10.09 -33.73 33.00
CA MET A 1 -9.45 -32.86 31.98
C MET A 1 -8.64 -31.79 32.70
N ASN A 2 -7.32 -31.83 32.51
CA ASN A 2 -6.34 -31.27 33.45
C ASN A 2 -6.14 -29.76 33.18
N ARG A 3 -6.09 -28.96 34.26
CA ARG A 3 -5.89 -27.48 34.26
C ARG A 3 -4.77 -27.02 33.31
N TRP A 4 -3.69 -27.80 33.25
CA TRP A 4 -2.53 -27.57 32.37
C TRP A 4 -2.83 -27.60 30.87
N ARG A 5 -3.72 -28.49 30.40
CA ARG A 5 -4.08 -28.53 28.97
C ARG A 5 -4.89 -27.31 28.53
N ARG A 6 -5.69 -26.71 29.43
CA ARG A 6 -6.41 -25.46 29.14
C ARG A 6 -5.43 -24.30 29.02
N SER A 7 -4.52 -24.17 29.97
CA SER A 7 -3.50 -23.11 29.97
C SER A 7 -2.57 -23.17 28.73
N VAL A 8 -2.10 -24.35 28.32
CA VAL A 8 -1.30 -24.49 27.09
C VAL A 8 -2.11 -24.15 25.83
N GLY A 9 -3.39 -24.56 25.79
CA GLY A 9 -4.29 -24.24 24.69
C GLY A 9 -4.57 -22.74 24.58
N GLU A 10 -4.76 -22.06 25.72
CA GLU A 10 -4.96 -20.60 25.81
C GLU A 10 -3.73 -19.84 25.30
N ILE A 11 -2.51 -20.24 25.71
CA ILE A 11 -1.26 -19.63 25.21
C ILE A 11 -1.11 -19.81 23.70
N GLN A 12 -1.39 -21.01 23.17
CA GLN A 12 -1.30 -21.26 21.73
C GLN A 12 -2.38 -20.50 20.94
N ALA A 13 -3.59 -20.39 21.47
CA ALA A 13 -4.66 -19.61 20.85
C ALA A 13 -4.29 -18.12 20.78
N ARG A 14 -3.70 -17.59 21.85
CA ARG A 14 -3.24 -16.20 21.89
C ARG A 14 -2.12 -15.92 20.89
N ARG A 15 -1.09 -16.78 20.84
CA ARG A 15 -0.02 -16.67 19.82
C ARG A 15 -0.56 -16.67 18.39
N ARG A 16 -1.60 -17.47 18.13
CA ARG A 16 -2.29 -17.43 16.83
C ARG A 16 -2.97 -16.09 16.59
N GLN A 17 -3.67 -15.53 17.58
CA GLN A 17 -4.29 -14.20 17.45
C GLN A 17 -3.26 -13.09 17.20
N VAL A 18 -2.11 -13.13 17.88
CA VAL A 18 -1.00 -12.21 17.62
C VAL A 18 -0.50 -12.35 16.18
N GLY A 19 -0.20 -13.58 15.73
CA GLY A 19 0.24 -13.82 14.35
C GLY A 19 -0.82 -13.48 13.29
N GLU A 20 -2.09 -13.53 13.63
CA GLU A 20 -3.17 -13.01 12.77
C GLU A 20 -3.16 -11.48 12.69
N CYS A 21 -2.90 -10.78 13.80
CA CYS A 21 -2.74 -9.33 13.82
C CYS A 21 -1.50 -8.89 13.03
N GLU A 22 -0.39 -9.63 13.11
CA GLU A 22 0.83 -9.37 12.31
C GLU A 22 0.55 -9.46 10.81
N ARG A 23 -0.10 -10.54 10.37
CA ARG A 23 -0.48 -10.69 8.96
C ARG A 23 -1.42 -9.59 8.49
N ALA A 24 -2.36 -9.19 9.35
CA ALA A 24 -3.27 -8.09 9.04
C ALA A 24 -2.59 -6.72 8.99
N GLN A 25 -1.60 -6.48 9.85
CA GLN A 25 -0.78 -5.27 9.80
C GLN A 25 0.03 -5.22 8.50
N ALA A 26 0.67 -6.32 8.08
CA ALA A 26 1.38 -6.41 6.81
C ALA A 26 0.43 -6.19 5.60
N ALA A 27 -0.76 -6.79 5.66
CA ALA A 27 -1.83 -6.57 4.71
C ALA A 27 -2.24 -5.09 4.63
N LEU A 28 -2.44 -4.43 5.77
CA LEU A 28 -2.77 -3.02 5.84
C LEU A 28 -1.68 -2.15 5.20
N SER A 29 -0.41 -2.41 5.53
CA SER A 29 0.74 -1.70 4.92
C SER A 29 0.75 -1.83 3.39
N LYS A 30 0.50 -3.04 2.86
CA LYS A 30 0.42 -3.26 1.41
C LYS A 30 -0.75 -2.51 0.78
N VAL A 31 -1.94 -2.58 1.37
CA VAL A 31 -3.15 -1.92 0.84
C VAL A 31 -3.01 -0.41 0.89
N THR A 32 -2.49 0.16 1.98
CA THR A 32 -2.29 1.61 2.12
C THR A 32 -1.20 2.12 1.17
N ALA A 33 -0.12 1.37 0.95
CA ALA A 33 0.86 1.70 -0.08
C ALA A 33 0.26 1.70 -1.50
N CYS A 34 -0.57 0.69 -1.82
CA CYS A 34 -1.29 0.64 -3.10
C CYS A 34 -2.24 1.83 -3.25
N PHE A 35 -2.99 2.16 -2.20
CA PHE A 35 -3.86 3.33 -2.16
C PHE A 35 -3.09 4.63 -2.41
N GLN A 36 -1.96 4.82 -1.73
CA GLN A 36 -1.11 5.99 -1.89
C GLN A 36 -0.57 6.10 -3.32
N GLN A 37 -0.09 4.99 -3.90
CA GLN A 37 0.40 4.96 -5.28
C GLN A 37 -0.72 5.36 -6.27
N MET A 38 -1.92 4.81 -6.15
CA MET A 38 -3.05 5.22 -7.01
C MET A 38 -3.46 6.68 -6.77
N ALA A 39 -3.39 7.16 -5.53
CA ALA A 39 -3.69 8.55 -5.20
C ALA A 39 -2.73 9.54 -5.89
N THR A 40 -1.49 9.12 -6.23
CA THR A 40 -0.57 9.96 -7.01
C THR A 40 -1.02 10.18 -8.45
N CYS A 41 -1.87 9.29 -8.99
CA CYS A 41 -2.40 9.39 -10.35
C CYS A 41 -3.60 10.34 -10.46
N LEU A 42 -4.21 10.78 -9.34
CA LEU A 42 -5.31 11.75 -9.36
C LEU A 42 -4.84 13.11 -9.89
N GLY A 43 -5.64 13.72 -10.78
CA GLY A 43 -5.28 14.95 -11.49
C GLY A 43 -4.27 14.76 -12.63
N SER A 44 -3.78 13.54 -12.86
CA SER A 44 -2.94 13.23 -14.02
C SER A 44 -3.76 12.87 -15.25
N ASN A 45 -3.11 12.69 -16.41
CA ASN A 45 -3.75 12.19 -17.63
C ASN A 45 -4.34 10.77 -17.49
N THR A 46 -3.98 10.02 -16.45
CA THR A 46 -4.53 8.70 -16.12
C THR A 46 -5.72 8.76 -15.15
N ASP A 47 -6.08 9.94 -14.63
CA ASP A 47 -7.25 10.12 -13.77
C ASP A 47 -8.54 9.93 -14.58
N GLY A 48 -9.45 9.12 -14.02
CA GLY A 48 -10.69 8.71 -14.65
C GLY A 48 -11.58 7.95 -13.68
N SER A 49 -12.80 7.62 -14.10
CA SER A 49 -13.79 6.94 -13.24
C SER A 49 -13.26 5.60 -12.73
N THR A 50 -12.61 4.81 -13.60
CA THR A 50 -12.05 3.51 -13.25
C THR A 50 -11.01 3.61 -12.14
N LEU A 51 -10.03 4.52 -12.24
CA LEU A 51 -9.04 4.74 -11.18
C LEU A 51 -9.72 5.12 -9.86
N ARG A 52 -10.76 5.97 -9.90
CA ARG A 52 -11.47 6.40 -8.69
C ARG A 52 -12.32 5.30 -8.07
N GLU A 53 -12.89 4.42 -8.88
CA GLU A 53 -13.57 3.20 -8.41
C GLU A 53 -12.58 2.24 -7.75
N GLU A 54 -11.44 1.95 -8.40
CA GLU A 54 -10.37 1.10 -7.82
C GLU A 54 -9.81 1.67 -6.51
N LEU A 55 -9.64 3.00 -6.44
CA LEU A 55 -9.19 3.71 -5.25
C LEU A 55 -10.23 3.63 -4.12
N GLU A 56 -11.51 3.72 -4.46
CA GLU A 56 -12.62 3.54 -3.53
C GLU A 56 -12.70 2.10 -3.01
N GLU A 57 -12.60 1.09 -3.87
CA GLU A 57 -12.55 -0.32 -3.49
C GLU A 57 -11.36 -0.60 -2.54
N THR A 58 -10.18 -0.09 -2.89
CA THR A 58 -8.98 -0.22 -2.04
C THR A 58 -9.15 0.49 -0.70
N ARG A 59 -9.83 1.64 -0.67
CA ARG A 59 -10.20 2.34 0.58
C ARG A 59 -11.13 1.49 1.43
N THR A 60 -12.14 0.85 0.83
CA THR A 60 -13.06 -0.02 1.55
C THR A 60 -12.33 -1.22 2.16
N LEU A 61 -11.39 -1.80 1.43
CA LEU A 61 -10.55 -2.89 1.92
C LEU A 61 -9.69 -2.44 3.10
N ALA A 62 -9.01 -1.30 2.99
CA ALA A 62 -8.21 -0.73 4.07
C ALA A 62 -9.05 -0.48 5.33
N HIS A 63 -10.24 0.11 5.17
CA HIS A 63 -11.16 0.37 6.29
C HIS A 63 -11.50 -0.91 7.05
N ARG A 64 -11.86 -1.98 6.34
CA ARG A 64 -12.22 -3.27 6.96
C ARG A 64 -11.04 -3.92 7.69
N ILE A 65 -9.84 -3.79 7.14
CA ILE A 65 -8.63 -4.27 7.82
C ILE A 65 -8.41 -3.44 9.10
N CYS A 66 -8.50 -2.11 9.03
CA CYS A 66 -8.34 -1.22 10.18
C CYS A 66 -9.34 -1.52 11.31
N THR A 67 -10.64 -1.63 11.02
CA THR A 67 -11.65 -1.87 12.06
C THR A 67 -11.46 -3.23 12.73
N GLY A 68 -11.20 -4.27 11.93
CA GLY A 68 -10.94 -5.61 12.44
C GLY A 68 -9.66 -5.72 13.26
N LEU A 69 -8.58 -5.07 12.81
CA LEU A 69 -7.29 -5.04 13.50
C LEU A 69 -7.37 -4.25 14.81
N HIS A 70 -8.00 -3.07 14.80
CA HIS A 70 -8.19 -2.25 15.99
C HIS A 70 -8.89 -3.04 17.12
N LYS A 71 -10.04 -3.67 16.82
CA LYS A 71 -10.83 -4.45 17.79
C LYS A 71 -9.99 -5.56 18.44
N ARG A 72 -9.17 -6.25 17.65
CA ARG A 72 -8.35 -7.39 18.09
C ARG A 72 -7.15 -6.95 18.91
N LEU A 73 -6.41 -5.94 18.44
CA LEU A 73 -5.30 -5.38 19.20
C LEU A 73 -5.78 -4.82 20.54
N LEU A 74 -6.89 -4.10 20.55
CA LEU A 74 -7.46 -3.57 21.79
C LEU A 74 -7.85 -4.70 22.77
N ALA A 75 -8.49 -5.77 22.27
CA ALA A 75 -8.80 -6.94 23.10
C ALA A 75 -7.53 -7.57 23.69
N LEU A 76 -6.50 -7.77 22.85
CA LEU A 76 -5.22 -8.35 23.26
C LEU A 76 -4.43 -7.46 24.23
N LEU A 77 -4.62 -6.14 24.24
CA LEU A 77 -3.92 -5.21 25.14
C LEU A 77 -4.62 -5.04 26.48
N VAL A 78 -5.95 -5.19 26.52
CA VAL A 78 -6.76 -5.06 27.74
C VAL A 78 -6.65 -6.30 28.63
N GLU A 79 -6.38 -7.47 28.08
CA GLU A 79 -6.19 -8.71 28.87
C GLU A 79 -5.02 -8.58 29.86
N THR A 80 -5.20 -8.91 31.15
CA THR A 80 -4.19 -8.62 32.18
C THR A 80 -3.15 -9.72 32.39
N GLU A 81 -3.47 -10.98 32.06
CA GLU A 81 -2.57 -12.12 32.28
C GLU A 81 -1.84 -12.48 30.99
N GLN A 82 -0.64 -11.92 30.80
CA GLN A 82 0.13 -12.07 29.57
C GLN A 82 1.57 -12.47 29.84
N CYS A 83 2.13 -13.31 28.98
CA CYS A 83 3.58 -13.40 28.86
C CYS A 83 4.13 -12.05 28.41
N GLN A 84 5.25 -11.61 28.99
CA GLN A 84 5.86 -10.31 28.70
C GLN A 84 6.21 -10.17 27.20
N GLU A 85 6.78 -11.21 26.58
CA GLU A 85 7.15 -11.22 25.17
C GLU A 85 5.94 -11.00 24.24
N ASP A 86 4.84 -11.72 24.48
CA ASP A 86 3.61 -11.55 23.69
C ASP A 86 3.02 -10.15 23.90
N ARG A 87 3.11 -9.60 25.12
CA ARG A 87 2.62 -8.25 25.42
C ARG A 87 3.41 -7.21 24.63
N GLU A 88 4.73 -7.24 24.73
CA GLU A 88 5.61 -6.32 24.00
C GLU A 88 5.31 -6.38 22.51
N GLN A 89 5.16 -7.58 21.93
CA GLN A 89 4.85 -7.74 20.52
C GLN A 89 3.52 -7.07 20.12
N VAL A 90 2.48 -7.22 20.92
CA VAL A 90 1.19 -6.55 20.67
C VAL A 90 1.31 -5.03 20.83
N GLU A 91 2.10 -4.55 21.79
CA GLU A 91 2.39 -3.12 21.94
C GLU A 91 3.16 -2.57 20.71
N ARG A 92 4.09 -3.34 20.13
CA ARG A 92 4.77 -2.96 18.88
C ARG A 92 3.77 -2.85 17.72
N LEU A 93 2.91 -3.86 17.57
CA LEU A 93 1.86 -3.86 16.54
C LEU A 93 0.91 -2.69 16.70
N TRP A 94 0.58 -2.29 17.93
CA TRP A 94 -0.25 -1.12 18.20
C TRP A 94 0.40 0.18 17.70
N VAL A 95 1.70 0.38 17.96
CA VAL A 95 2.43 1.56 17.50
C VAL A 95 2.57 1.57 15.97
N LEU A 96 2.86 0.42 15.36
CA LEU A 96 2.89 0.28 13.90
C LEU A 96 1.53 0.59 13.27
N PHE A 97 0.46 0.06 13.85
CA PHE A 97 -0.91 0.28 13.40
C PHE A 97 -1.31 1.76 13.49
N LEU A 98 -0.97 2.42 14.61
CA LEU A 98 -1.19 3.85 14.79
C LEU A 98 -0.51 4.68 13.69
N SER A 99 0.78 4.42 13.43
CA SER A 99 1.55 5.10 12.38
C SER A 99 0.97 4.87 10.98
N SER A 100 0.55 3.63 10.67
CA SER A 100 -0.12 3.31 9.40
C SER A 100 -1.44 4.06 9.25
N MET A 101 -2.22 4.20 10.32
CA MET A 101 -3.48 4.95 10.29
C MET A 101 -3.27 6.45 10.10
N GLU A 102 -2.29 7.04 10.77
CA GLU A 102 -1.94 8.46 10.60
C GLU A 102 -1.54 8.76 9.15
N SER A 103 -0.68 7.91 8.57
CA SER A 103 -0.26 8.02 7.17
C SER A 103 -1.44 7.87 6.22
N PHE A 104 -2.27 6.84 6.42
CA PHE A 104 -3.46 6.62 5.59
C PHE A 104 -4.46 7.78 5.68
N GLN A 105 -4.60 8.40 6.85
CA GLN A 105 -5.45 9.56 7.01
C GLN A 105 -4.98 10.77 6.19
N GLN A 106 -3.66 11.01 6.17
CA GLN A 106 -3.08 12.06 5.33
C GLN A 106 -3.36 11.79 3.85
N ASP A 107 -3.23 10.54 3.42
CA ASP A 107 -3.55 10.13 2.04
C ASP A 107 -5.05 10.34 1.72
N LEU A 108 -5.97 10.02 2.64
CA LEU A 108 -7.40 10.29 2.45
C LEU A 108 -7.70 11.79 2.32
N LYS A 109 -7.10 12.62 3.17
CA LYS A 109 -7.20 14.09 3.12
C LYS A 109 -6.69 14.61 1.76
N LYS A 110 -5.57 14.06 1.28
CA LYS A 110 -4.98 14.39 -0.03
C LYS A 110 -5.89 13.97 -1.19
N VAL A 111 -6.40 12.74 -1.18
CA VAL A 111 -7.33 12.23 -2.20
C VAL A 111 -8.57 13.10 -2.27
N HIS A 112 -9.18 13.41 -1.12
CA HIS A 112 -10.36 14.27 -1.06
C HIS A 112 -10.10 15.63 -1.70
N ALA A 113 -8.98 16.28 -1.36
CA ALA A 113 -8.60 17.56 -1.95
C ALA A 113 -8.37 17.47 -3.47
N LEU A 114 -7.69 16.42 -3.95
CA LEU A 114 -7.44 16.20 -5.38
C LEU A 114 -8.74 15.93 -6.15
N GLN A 115 -9.68 15.17 -5.59
CA GLN A 115 -10.96 14.90 -6.23
C GLN A 115 -11.81 16.16 -6.41
N GLU A 116 -11.74 17.10 -5.44
CA GLU A 116 -12.40 18.41 -5.52
C GLU A 116 -11.72 19.34 -6.53
N LEU A 117 -10.38 19.32 -6.61
CA LEU A 117 -9.61 20.12 -7.58
C LEU A 117 -9.79 19.64 -9.02
N PHE A 118 -9.97 18.33 -9.23
CA PHE A 118 -10.10 17.71 -10.55
C PHE A 118 -11.44 16.97 -10.69
N PRO A 119 -12.58 17.66 -10.84
CA PRO A 119 -13.89 16.99 -10.93
C PRO A 119 -14.09 16.29 -12.28
N LEU A 120 -14.43 14.99 -12.27
CA LEU A 120 -14.69 14.19 -13.48
C LEU A 120 -15.95 14.59 -14.25
N THR A 121 -16.86 15.35 -13.62
CA THR A 121 -18.12 15.79 -14.25
C THR A 121 -17.90 16.81 -15.37
N ILE A 122 -16.73 17.47 -15.39
CA ILE A 122 -16.40 18.49 -16.38
C ILE A 122 -15.66 17.86 -17.56
N ARG A 123 -16.41 17.26 -18.50
CA ARG A 123 -15.86 16.54 -19.68
C ARG A 123 -14.87 17.34 -20.56
N LYS A 124 -14.83 18.67 -20.44
CA LYS A 124 -13.98 19.56 -21.27
C LYS A 124 -12.62 19.90 -20.64
N ASP A 125 -12.37 19.49 -19.39
CA ASP A 125 -11.20 19.95 -18.63
C ASP A 125 -10.06 18.92 -18.54
N ARG A 126 -9.99 17.98 -19.49
CA ARG A 126 -8.80 17.12 -19.64
C ARG A 126 -7.53 17.92 -19.95
N ARG A 127 -7.66 19.21 -20.27
CA ARG A 127 -6.55 20.17 -20.40
C ARG A 127 -6.00 20.65 -19.04
N ALA A 128 -6.76 20.53 -17.96
CA ALA A 128 -6.29 20.80 -16.60
C ALA A 128 -5.52 19.61 -15.99
N LEU A 129 -5.58 18.43 -16.61
CA LEU A 129 -4.84 17.26 -16.16
C LEU A 129 -3.35 17.41 -16.48
N VAL A 130 -2.52 17.05 -15.50
CA VAL A 130 -1.06 17.16 -15.63
C VAL A 130 -0.51 15.89 -16.28
N ASN A 131 0.32 16.05 -17.31
CA ASN A 131 1.08 14.93 -17.84
C ASN A 131 2.30 14.68 -16.94
N THR A 132 2.25 13.62 -16.14
CA THR A 132 3.31 13.24 -15.21
C THR A 132 4.30 12.23 -15.80
N GLY A 133 4.10 11.80 -17.05
CA GLY A 133 4.91 10.75 -17.68
C GLY A 133 4.67 9.34 -17.14
N VAL A 134 3.77 9.16 -16.16
CA VAL A 134 3.41 7.86 -15.60
C VAL A 134 2.35 7.20 -16.48
N THR A 135 2.71 6.07 -17.10
CA THR A 135 1.81 5.28 -17.97
C THR A 135 1.22 4.06 -17.28
N ALA A 136 1.76 3.66 -16.13
CA ALA A 136 1.22 2.58 -15.31
C ALA A 136 -0.10 3.06 -14.67
N GLY A 137 -1.22 2.58 -15.22
CA GLY A 137 -2.55 2.85 -14.67
C GLY A 137 -2.71 2.24 -13.28
N GLY A 138 -3.65 2.79 -12.49
CA GLY A 138 -3.96 2.29 -11.14
C GLY A 138 -4.33 0.81 -11.07
N SER A 139 -4.76 0.21 -12.18
CA SER A 139 -5.32 -1.14 -12.23
C SER A 139 -4.34 -2.26 -11.79
N GLU A 140 -3.07 -2.17 -12.18
CA GLU A 140 -2.07 -3.15 -11.71
C GLU A 140 -1.85 -3.05 -10.19
N VAL A 141 -1.86 -1.82 -9.69
CA VAL A 141 -1.71 -1.51 -8.27
C VAL A 141 -2.94 -1.97 -7.49
N ALA A 142 -4.14 -1.77 -8.04
CA ALA A 142 -5.40 -2.24 -7.49
C ALA A 142 -5.43 -3.78 -7.41
N ALA A 143 -4.97 -4.48 -8.45
CA ALA A 143 -4.85 -5.93 -8.43
C ALA A 143 -3.95 -6.42 -7.29
N ARG A 144 -2.81 -5.75 -7.05
CA ARG A 144 -1.93 -6.05 -5.90
C ARG A 144 -2.64 -5.89 -4.57
N ALA A 145 -3.48 -4.86 -4.40
CA ALA A 145 -4.31 -4.69 -3.20
C ALA A 145 -5.38 -5.80 -3.09
N ALA A 146 -6.05 -6.16 -4.18
CA ALA A 146 -7.11 -7.17 -4.20
C ALA A 146 -6.63 -8.58 -3.84
N THR A 147 -5.35 -8.90 -4.05
CA THR A 147 -4.76 -10.19 -3.63
C THR A 147 -4.60 -10.34 -2.12
N VAL A 148 -4.77 -9.26 -1.35
CA VAL A 148 -4.56 -9.28 0.09
C VAL A 148 -5.69 -10.04 0.78
N GLN A 149 -5.31 -11.06 1.55
CA GLN A 149 -6.22 -11.83 2.37
C GLN A 149 -5.91 -11.59 3.85
N THR A 150 -6.96 -11.34 4.64
CA THR A 150 -6.90 -11.41 6.10
C THR A 150 -8.01 -12.32 6.61
N PRO A 151 -7.82 -13.03 7.72
CA PRO A 151 -8.75 -14.08 8.15
C PRO A 151 -10.20 -13.62 8.40
N TRP A 152 -10.43 -12.33 8.67
CA TRP A 152 -11.75 -11.76 8.98
C TRP A 152 -12.37 -10.93 7.87
N LEU A 153 -11.67 -10.74 6.75
CA LEU A 153 -12.20 -10.03 5.58
C LEU A 153 -13.40 -10.73 4.92
N THR A 154 -13.79 -11.92 5.36
CA THR A 154 -15.00 -12.62 4.89
C THR A 154 -16.15 -12.60 5.90
N VAL A 155 -15.87 -12.22 7.16
CA VAL A 155 -16.81 -12.37 8.29
C VAL A 155 -17.39 -11.02 8.72
N GLU A 156 -16.64 -9.93 8.58
CA GLU A 156 -17.06 -8.59 8.99
C GLU A 156 -17.50 -7.76 7.77
N GLU A 157 -18.82 -7.58 7.62
CA GLU A 157 -19.47 -6.77 6.58
C GLU A 157 -19.84 -5.39 7.17
N GLU A 158 -18.83 -4.66 7.66
CA GLU A 158 -19.01 -3.23 7.95
C GLU A 158 -18.94 -2.45 6.63
N GLN A 159 -20.04 -1.79 6.28
CA GLN A 159 -20.08 -0.91 5.11
C GLN A 159 -19.11 0.25 5.29
N CYS A 160 -18.20 0.43 4.33
CA CYS A 160 -17.30 1.56 4.36
C CYS A 160 -18.09 2.87 4.17
N PRO A 161 -17.93 3.86 5.06
CA PRO A 161 -18.69 5.10 4.96
C PRO A 161 -18.16 5.97 3.81
N ALA A 162 -18.91 7.02 3.48
CA ALA A 162 -18.47 8.05 2.55
C ALA A 162 -17.14 8.67 2.97
N LEU A 163 -16.32 9.10 2.00
CA LEU A 163 -14.94 9.55 2.22
C LEU A 163 -14.78 10.58 3.36
N LYS A 164 -15.62 11.62 3.40
CA LYS A 164 -15.57 12.65 4.45
C LYS A 164 -15.82 12.08 5.85
N THR A 165 -16.87 11.28 5.98
CA THR A 165 -17.22 10.60 7.24
C THR A 165 -16.13 9.60 7.64
N HIS A 166 -15.52 8.91 6.68
CA HIS A 166 -14.41 8.00 6.95
C HIS A 166 -13.19 8.74 7.51
N MET A 167 -12.88 9.94 7.00
CA MET A 167 -11.80 10.78 7.55
C MET A 167 -12.07 11.16 9.00
N GLU A 168 -13.29 11.61 9.30
CA GLU A 168 -13.73 11.95 10.68
C GLU A 168 -13.67 10.74 11.61
N GLN A 169 -14.05 9.56 11.14
CA GLN A 169 -13.96 8.32 11.91
C GLN A 169 -12.52 7.92 12.20
N ILE A 170 -11.59 8.09 11.24
CA ILE A 170 -10.17 7.83 11.48
C ILE A 170 -9.60 8.85 12.47
N ASP A 171 -9.98 10.14 12.39
CA ASP A 171 -9.59 11.16 13.38
C ASP A 171 -10.04 10.74 14.79
N ALA A 172 -11.29 10.32 14.94
CA ALA A 172 -11.83 9.84 16.22
C ALA A 172 -11.13 8.56 16.71
N LEU A 173 -10.87 7.61 15.80
CA LEU A 173 -10.21 6.35 16.14
C LEU A 173 -8.77 6.57 16.59
N LEU A 174 -8.01 7.46 15.92
CA LEU A 174 -6.65 7.83 16.33
C LEU A 174 -6.66 8.42 17.74
N GLN A 175 -7.61 9.32 18.05
CA GLN A 175 -7.74 9.88 19.39
C GLN A 175 -8.08 8.81 20.43
N GLU A 176 -9.00 7.91 20.11
CA GLU A 176 -9.34 6.79 20.98
C GLU A 176 -8.12 5.89 21.24
N MET A 177 -7.35 5.57 20.20
CA MET A 177 -6.17 4.73 20.32
C MET A 177 -5.11 5.34 21.25
N LEU A 178 -4.89 6.65 21.15
CA LEU A 178 -3.95 7.38 22.01
C LEU A 178 -4.41 7.45 23.47
N GLN A 179 -5.71 7.30 23.75
CA GLN A 179 -6.30 7.43 25.09
C GLN A 179 -6.52 6.07 25.79
N ARG A 180 -6.82 5.01 25.03
CA ARG A 180 -7.23 3.70 25.57
C ARG A 180 -6.06 2.87 26.09
N VAL A 181 -4.91 2.97 25.45
CA VAL A 181 -3.73 2.14 25.75
C VAL A 181 -2.56 3.06 26.06
N ASN A 182 -2.00 2.94 27.26
CA ASN A 182 -0.83 3.70 27.68
C ASN A 182 0.47 3.05 27.16
N VAL A 183 0.64 3.02 25.84
CA VAL A 183 1.89 2.59 25.18
C VAL A 183 2.52 3.83 24.57
N PRO A 184 3.56 4.42 25.22
CA PRO A 184 4.28 5.53 24.63
C PRO A 184 4.95 5.11 23.32
N LEU A 185 4.89 5.93 22.27
CA LEU A 185 5.51 5.60 20.97
C LEU A 185 7.02 5.28 21.07
N TRP A 186 7.70 5.86 22.06
CA TRP A 186 9.14 5.68 22.30
C TRP A 186 9.49 4.47 23.16
N SER A 187 8.52 3.74 23.71
CA SER A 187 8.79 2.58 24.58
C SER A 187 8.95 1.26 23.81
N VAL A 188 8.66 1.25 22.52
CA VAL A 188 8.75 0.06 21.67
C VAL A 188 10.15 -0.07 21.10
N GLU A 189 10.83 -1.18 21.42
CA GLU A 189 12.12 -1.52 20.83
C GLU A 189 11.96 -2.09 19.41
N PRO A 190 12.76 -1.62 18.43
CA PRO A 190 12.78 -2.21 17.09
C PRO A 190 13.33 -3.64 17.11
N THR A 191 12.67 -4.55 16.38
CA THR A 191 13.14 -5.95 16.26
C THR A 191 14.16 -6.16 15.15
N HIS A 192 14.19 -5.26 14.16
CA HIS A 192 15.15 -5.28 13.07
C HIS A 192 16.33 -4.35 13.36
N GLU A 193 17.54 -4.81 13.03
CA GLU A 193 18.71 -3.94 13.02
C GLU A 193 18.47 -2.81 12.02
N ALA A 194 18.83 -1.57 12.39
CA ALA A 194 18.57 -0.37 11.60
C ALA A 194 19.18 -0.38 10.17
N TRP A 195 20.04 -1.36 9.89
CA TRP A 195 20.76 -1.57 8.63
C TRP A 195 20.92 -3.05 8.30
N GLY A 196 20.13 -3.93 8.91
CA GLY A 196 20.15 -5.34 8.55
C GLY A 196 19.65 -5.49 7.12
N ASP A 197 20.54 -5.88 6.21
CA ASP A 197 20.17 -6.21 4.85
C ASP A 197 19.03 -7.23 4.90
N GLY A 198 17.97 -7.00 4.12
CA GLY A 198 16.78 -7.82 4.17
C GLY A 198 17.17 -9.27 3.88
N ASN A 199 16.94 -10.16 4.85
CA ASN A 199 17.29 -11.57 4.79
C ASN A 199 17.06 -12.15 3.38
N GLU A 200 18.19 -12.48 2.74
CA GLU A 200 18.32 -13.21 1.47
C GLU A 200 17.75 -14.63 1.62
N GLU A 201 16.45 -14.78 1.75
CA GLU A 201 15.78 -16.08 1.66
C GLU A 201 14.50 -15.96 0.83
N ALA A 202 14.65 -15.59 -0.44
CA ALA A 202 13.75 -15.99 -1.55
C ALA A 202 14.20 -15.39 -2.90
N LEU A 203 15.46 -15.51 -3.30
CA LEU A 203 15.88 -15.36 -4.70
C LEU A 203 17.03 -16.33 -5.00
N GLU A 204 16.75 -17.64 -4.94
CA GLU A 204 17.42 -18.56 -5.85
C GLU A 204 16.84 -18.28 -7.25
N ASP A 205 17.43 -17.30 -7.93
CA ASP A 205 17.49 -17.17 -9.39
C ASP A 205 18.55 -16.10 -9.67
N ASP A 206 19.81 -16.47 -9.42
CA ASP A 206 21.00 -15.76 -9.89
C ASP A 206 21.13 -15.99 -11.40
N GLU A 207 20.24 -15.38 -12.18
CA GLU A 207 20.55 -15.06 -13.57
C GLU A 207 21.48 -13.84 -13.56
N THR A 208 22.75 -14.15 -13.31
CA THR A 208 23.96 -13.42 -13.72
C THR A 208 23.72 -11.99 -14.20
N LEU A 209 23.80 -11.05 -13.25
CA LEU A 209 23.86 -9.60 -13.50
C LEU A 209 24.94 -9.18 -14.52
N GLU A 210 25.91 -10.06 -14.81
CA GLU A 210 26.94 -9.89 -15.84
C GLU A 210 26.39 -9.94 -17.28
N GLU A 211 25.32 -10.68 -17.57
CA GLU A 211 24.76 -10.78 -18.93
C GLU A 211 24.01 -9.50 -19.34
N MET A 212 23.50 -8.73 -18.37
CA MET A 212 22.90 -7.41 -18.62
C MET A 212 23.94 -6.29 -18.86
N MET A 213 25.23 -6.56 -18.66
CA MET A 213 26.31 -5.61 -18.90
C MET A 213 27.05 -5.85 -20.23
N GLU A 214 26.64 -6.85 -21.03
CA GLU A 214 27.17 -7.06 -22.38
C GLU A 214 26.59 -6.03 -23.35
N VAL A 215 27.32 -4.93 -23.52
CA VAL A 215 27.08 -3.98 -24.61
C VAL A 215 27.71 -4.56 -25.87
N GLU A 216 26.90 -5.15 -26.75
CA GLU A 216 27.34 -5.51 -28.11
C GLU A 216 27.83 -4.25 -28.83
N VAL A 217 29.13 -4.12 -29.00
CA VAL A 217 29.74 -3.10 -29.86
C VAL A 217 29.53 -3.52 -31.31
N VAL A 218 28.43 -3.05 -31.90
CA VAL A 218 28.21 -3.14 -33.35
C VAL A 218 29.34 -2.39 -34.05
N SER A 219 30.24 -3.14 -34.67
CA SER A 219 31.29 -2.60 -35.53
C SER A 219 30.63 -1.95 -36.75
N GLN A 220 30.76 -0.62 -36.81
CA GLN A 220 30.22 0.22 -37.86
C GLN A 220 31.14 0.15 -39.09
N ASP A 221 30.88 -0.79 -39.99
CA ASP A 221 31.46 -0.76 -41.33
C ASP A 221 30.70 0.23 -42.22
N ASN A 222 31.50 1.11 -42.84
CA ASN A 222 31.14 2.20 -43.75
C ASN A 222 29.96 1.92 -44.71
N GLY A 223 28.92 2.75 -44.62
CA GLY A 223 27.87 2.83 -45.63
C GLY A 223 26.96 4.02 -45.40
N THR A 224 27.19 5.08 -46.17
CA THR A 224 26.42 6.33 -46.26
C THR A 224 24.90 6.19 -46.09
N SER A 225 24.38 6.84 -45.05
CA SER A 225 23.10 7.59 -44.95
C SER A 225 21.96 7.29 -45.94
N GLY A 226 20.82 6.83 -45.40
CA GLY A 226 19.53 6.89 -46.08
C GLY A 226 18.36 6.63 -45.12
N CYS A 227 17.72 7.69 -44.66
CA CYS A 227 16.51 7.62 -43.84
C CYS A 227 15.34 6.95 -44.60
N CYS A 228 14.68 6.01 -43.92
CA CYS A 228 13.29 5.57 -44.15
C CYS A 228 13.00 4.81 -45.46
N HIS A 229 13.17 3.48 -45.46
CA HIS A 229 12.54 2.59 -46.45
C HIS A 229 11.18 2.09 -45.92
N HIS A 230 10.14 2.91 -45.99
CA HIS A 230 8.76 2.44 -45.82
C HIS A 230 7.88 3.06 -46.92
N PRO A 231 7.15 2.26 -47.73
CA PRO A 231 6.49 2.74 -48.96
C PRO A 231 5.37 3.79 -48.81
N ASN A 232 5.08 4.34 -47.62
CA ASN A 232 3.96 5.27 -47.40
C ASN A 232 4.28 6.53 -46.57
N CYS A 233 5.54 6.91 -46.37
CA CYS A 233 5.86 8.15 -45.65
C CYS A 233 5.82 9.38 -46.58
N ARG A 234 4.73 10.16 -46.55
CA ARG A 234 4.56 11.36 -47.39
C ARG A 234 4.81 12.72 -46.70
N LEU A 235 5.29 12.77 -45.46
CA LEU A 235 5.23 14.02 -44.68
C LEU A 235 6.45 14.37 -43.79
N GLY A 236 7.65 13.84 -44.02
CA GLY A 236 8.74 14.06 -43.07
C GLY A 236 10.16 14.20 -43.63
N CYS A 237 10.40 15.08 -44.60
CA CYS A 237 11.77 15.39 -45.07
C CYS A 237 12.04 16.90 -45.14
N ILE A 238 11.72 17.66 -44.09
CA ILE A 238 12.05 19.11 -44.03
C ILE A 238 13.13 19.41 -42.96
N LEU A 239 13.52 18.46 -42.11
CA LEU A 239 14.46 18.73 -41.01
C LEU A 239 15.87 18.12 -41.16
N CYS A 240 16.20 17.47 -42.29
CA CYS A 240 17.52 16.85 -42.47
C CYS A 240 18.56 17.74 -43.18
N LEU A 241 18.37 19.07 -43.23
CA LEU A 241 19.31 20.01 -43.88
C LEU A 241 19.91 21.06 -42.93
N LEU A 242 19.86 20.82 -41.62
CA LEU A 242 20.56 21.65 -40.63
C LEU A 242 21.43 20.77 -39.72
N ASN A 243 22.50 20.25 -40.30
CA ASN A 243 23.83 20.10 -39.69
C ASN A 243 24.82 19.61 -40.75
#